data_AF-A0A0K2RE14-F1
#
_entry.id   AF-A0A0K2RE14-F1
#
_cell.length_a   1.000
_cell.length_b   1.000
_cell.length_c   1.000
_cell.angle_alpha   90.00
_cell.angle_beta   90.00
_cell.angle_gamma   90.00
#
_symmetry.space_group_name_H-M   'P 1'
#
loop_
_entity.id
_entity.type
_entity.pdbx_description
1 polymer ?
#
loop_
_entity_poly.entity_id
_entity_poly.type
_entity_poly.pdbx_seq_one_letter_code
_entity_poly.pdbx_strand_id
1 'polypeptide(L)' 'MNGEPLPLEHGFPVRMVVPGLYGYVSATKWLTELKVTRFADDQGYWVPRGWSDHGPIKTQSRIDVPGTAAQ' A
#
# COMPACT_ATOMS: atom_id res chain seq x y z
N MET A 1 -5.04 -14.23 -2.26
CA MET A 1 -5.94 -13.11 -1.98
C MET A 1 -7.34 -13.54 -2.36
N ASN A 2 -8.38 -13.17 -1.59
CA ASN A 2 -9.77 -13.58 -1.85
C ASN A 2 -9.95 -15.12 -1.87
N GLY A 3 -9.48 -15.81 -0.83
CA GLY A 3 -9.56 -17.27 -0.69
C GLY A 3 -8.41 -18.04 -1.35
N GLU A 4 -7.74 -17.48 -2.35
CA GLU A 4 -6.63 -18.12 -3.07
C GLU A 4 -5.25 -17.71 -2.54
N PRO A 5 -4.14 -18.33 -2.97
CA PRO A 5 -2.80 -17.77 -2.81
C PRO A 5 -2.66 -16.35 -3.41
N LEU A 6 -1.63 -15.61 -3.05
CA LEU A 6 -1.36 -14.32 -3.71
C LEU A 6 -0.91 -14.56 -5.15
N PRO A 7 -1.43 -13.81 -6.15
CA PRO A 7 -0.74 -13.66 -7.42
C PRO A 7 0.67 -13.06 -7.21
N LEU A 8 1.61 -13.36 -8.10
CA LEU A 8 2.98 -12.83 -8.02
C LEU A 8 3.00 -11.30 -7.98
N GLU A 9 2.21 -10.66 -8.82
CA GLU A 9 2.04 -9.20 -8.89
C GLU A 9 1.47 -8.59 -7.60
N HIS A 10 0.77 -9.40 -6.80
CA HIS A 10 0.22 -9.02 -5.50
C HIS A 10 1.13 -9.36 -4.31
N GLY A 11 2.34 -9.88 -4.57
CA GLY A 11 3.35 -10.09 -3.54
C GLY A 11 3.49 -11.51 -3.04
N PHE A 12 3.20 -12.53 -3.86
CA PHE A 12 3.50 -13.92 -3.48
C PHE A 12 4.98 -14.11 -3.09
N PRO A 13 5.31 -14.89 -2.06
CA PRO A 13 4.39 -15.67 -1.21
C PRO A 13 3.75 -14.84 -0.09
N VAL A 14 4.40 -13.76 0.35
CA VAL A 14 4.01 -12.99 1.53
C VAL A 14 4.04 -11.49 1.24
N ARG A 15 3.01 -10.79 1.70
CA ARG A 15 2.94 -9.33 1.71
C ARG A 15 2.47 -8.81 3.06
N MET A 16 2.78 -7.54 3.34
CA MET A 16 2.15 -6.79 4.42
C MET A 16 0.81 -6.20 3.95
N VAL A 17 -0.15 -6.07 4.89
CA VAL A 17 -1.41 -5.33 4.70
C VAL A 17 -1.75 -4.60 6.01
N VAL A 18 -1.66 -3.27 6.00
CA VAL A 18 -2.18 -2.42 7.10
C VAL A 18 -3.34 -1.57 6.56
N PRO A 19 -4.60 -1.87 6.95
CA PRO A 19 -5.76 -1.10 6.50
C PRO A 19 -5.71 0.36 6.93
N GLY A 20 -6.32 1.25 6.14
CA GLY A 20 -6.44 2.69 6.45
C GLY A 20 -5.23 3.55 6.05
N LEU A 21 -4.16 2.94 5.53
CA LEU A 21 -2.94 3.62 5.09
C LEU A 21 -2.68 3.37 3.59
N TYR A 22 -2.10 4.34 2.91
CA TYR A 22 -1.71 4.20 1.51
C TYR A 22 -0.66 3.09 1.32
N GLY A 23 -0.76 2.38 0.20
CA GLY A 23 -0.01 1.14 -0.02
C GLY A 23 1.52 1.27 -0.03
N TYR A 24 2.06 2.46 -0.29
CA TYR A 24 3.51 2.70 -0.21
C TYR A 24 4.03 2.68 1.24
N VAL A 25 3.16 2.89 2.24
CA VAL A 25 3.50 2.73 3.68
C VAL A 25 3.13 1.33 4.17
N SER A 26 1.97 0.82 3.77
CA SER A 26 1.28 -0.26 4.46
C SER A 26 1.27 -1.62 3.77
N ALA A 27 1.69 -1.66 2.50
CA ALA A 27 1.35 -2.78 1.64
C ALA A 27 2.56 -3.35 0.87
N THR A 28 3.73 -3.38 1.52
CA THR A 28 4.97 -3.98 1.00
C THR A 28 4.72 -5.39 0.49
N LYS A 29 5.00 -5.58 -0.80
CA LYS A 29 4.92 -6.87 -1.50
C LYS A 29 6.25 -7.60 -1.41
N TRP A 30 6.24 -8.92 -1.54
CA TRP A 30 7.44 -9.77 -1.55
C TRP A 30 8.27 -9.60 -0.27
N LEU A 31 7.62 -9.74 0.88
CA LEU A 31 8.22 -9.48 2.18
C LEU A 31 9.37 -10.47 2.47
N THR A 32 10.56 -9.93 2.75
CA THR A 32 11.76 -10.71 3.11
C THR A 32 12.24 -10.45 4.55
N GLU A 33 11.97 -9.28 5.10
CA GLU A 33 12.44 -8.86 6.43
C GLU A 33 11.42 -7.93 7.10
N LEU A 34 11.35 -7.99 8.43
CA LEU A 34 10.69 -7.00 9.28
C LEU A 34 11.67 -6.52 10.35
N LYS A 35 11.90 -5.21 10.39
CA LYS A 35 12.74 -4.55 11.39
C LYS A 35 11.87 -3.75 12.35
N VAL A 36 12.02 -4.00 13.64
CA VAL A 36 11.42 -3.17 14.69
C VAL A 36 12.33 -1.98 14.96
N THR A 37 11.76 -0.77 14.92
CA THR A 37 12.50 0.49 15.06
C THR A 37 11.61 1.58 15.63
N ARG A 38 12.19 2.75 15.93
CA ARG A 38 11.48 3.99 16.28
C ARG A 38 11.50 4.93 15.06
N PHE A 39 10.47 5.75 14.91
CA PHE A 39 10.40 6.76 13.83
C PHE A 39 11.56 7.75 13.83
N ALA A 40 12.19 8.00 14.99
CA ALA A 40 13.34 8.88 15.11
C ALA A 40 14.66 8.24 14.60
N ASP A 41 14.72 6.91 14.51
CA ASP A 41 15.96 6.18 14.22
C ASP A 41 16.02 5.63 12.79
N ASP A 42 14.88 5.55 12.09
CA ASP A 42 14.80 4.95 10.77
C ASP A 42 13.65 5.51 9.94
N GLN A 43 13.77 5.43 8.61
CA GLN A 43 12.79 5.93 7.66
C GLN A 43 12.34 4.84 6.70
N GLY A 44 11.04 4.80 6.40
CA GLY A 44 10.49 3.89 5.40
C GLY A 44 11.03 4.19 4.00
N TYR A 45 11.14 3.17 3.15
CA TYR A 45 11.79 3.24 1.84
C TYR A 45 11.33 4.42 0.94
N TRP A 46 10.04 4.77 0.98
CA TRP A 46 9.47 5.85 0.15
C TRP A 46 9.60 7.24 0.77
N VAL A 47 9.86 7.37 2.08
CA VAL A 47 9.89 8.66 2.78
C VAL A 47 11.01 9.57 2.25
N PRO A 48 12.27 9.11 2.09
CA PRO A 48 13.32 9.92 1.48
C PRO A 48 13.06 10.30 0.02
N ARG A 49 12.10 9.65 -0.65
CA ARG A 49 11.69 9.91 -2.04
C ARG A 49 10.55 10.93 -2.13
N GLY A 50 10.24 11.61 -1.03
CA GLY A 50 9.23 12.67 -0.98
C GLY A 50 7.81 12.18 -0.67
N TRP A 51 7.65 10.93 -0.24
CA TRP A 51 6.35 10.40 0.17
C TRP A 51 6.12 10.62 1.66
N SER A 52 4.85 10.65 2.10
CA SER A 52 4.50 10.80 3.52
C SER A 52 4.97 9.60 4.34
N ASP A 53 5.42 9.85 5.57
CA ASP A 53 5.77 8.83 6.56
C ASP A 53 4.56 8.04 7.08
N HIS A 54 3.46 8.73 7.41
CA HIS A 54 2.26 8.12 7.97
C HIS A 54 1.25 7.71 6.89
N GLY A 55 1.13 8.47 5.80
CA GLY A 55 0.30 8.14 4.64
C GLY A 55 -1.14 7.65 4.95
N PRO A 56 -1.93 8.32 5.81
CA PRO A 56 -3.33 7.93 6.01
C PRO A 56 -4.14 8.09 4.72
N ILE A 57 -5.03 7.14 4.45
CA ILE A 57 -5.95 7.24 3.32
C ILE A 57 -6.88 8.45 3.55
N LYS A 58 -7.04 9.28 2.53
CA LYS A 58 -8.00 10.38 2.53
C LYS A 58 -9.36 9.90 2.06
N THR A 59 -10.43 10.52 2.55
CA THR A 59 -11.78 10.29 2.03
C THR A 59 -11.77 10.51 0.52
N GLN A 60 -12.22 9.50 -0.22
CA GLN A 60 -12.21 9.50 -1.68
C GLN A 60 -13.50 8.87 -2.21
N SER A 61 -13.98 9.41 -3.32
CA SER A 61 -15.09 8.85 -4.08
C SER A 61 -14.80 9.05 -5.57
N ARG A 62 -15.45 8.24 -6.41
CA ARG A 62 -15.37 8.32 -7.86
C ARG A 62 -16.74 7.97 -8.43
N ILE A 63 -17.13 8.64 -9.51
CA ILE A 63 -18.30 8.29 -10.32
C ILE A 63 -17.78 7.48 -11.52
N ASP A 64 -18.13 6.20 -11.57
CA ASP A 64 -17.69 5.29 -12.64
C ASP A 64 -18.72 5.17 -13.78
N VAL A 65 -19.98 5.57 -13.55
CA VAL A 65 -21.06 5.50 -14.54
C VAL A 65 -21.93 6.77 -14.56
N PRO A 66 -22.44 7.18 -15.74
CA PRO A 66 -22.10 6.64 -17.05
C PRO A 66 -20.65 7.00 -17.43
N GLY A 67 -19.93 6.05 -18.04
CA GLY A 67 -18.54 6.25 -18.42
C GLY A 67 -18.39 7.39 -19.44
N THR A 68 -17.16 7.84 -19.66
CA THR A 68 -16.79 8.90 -20.63
C THR A 68 -17.12 8.60 -22.10
N ALA A 69 -17.84 7.51 -22.39
CA ALA A 69 -18.38 7.15 -23.70
C ALA A 69 -19.91 7.29 -23.80
N ALA A 70 -20.59 7.85 -22.80
CA ALA A 70 -22.00 8.21 -22.92
C ALA A 70 -22.15 9.59 -23.61
N GLN A 71 -21.81 9.63 -24.89
CA GLN A 71 -22.34 10.55 -25.90
C GLN A 71 -22.66 9.76 -27.15
#